data_AF-A0A960TL87-F1
#
_entry.id   AF-A0A960TL87-F1
#
_cell.length_a   1.000
_cell.length_b   1.000
_cell.length_c   1.000
_cell.angle_alpha   90.00
_cell.angle_beta   90.00
_cell.angle_gamma   90.00
#
_symmetry.space_group_name_H-M   'P 1'
#
loop_
_entity.id
_entity.type
_entity.pdbx_description
1 polymer ?
#
loop_
_entity_poly.entity_id
_entity_poly.type
_entity_poly.pdbx_seq_one_letter_code
_entity_poly.pdbx_strand_id
1 'polypeptide(L)'
;MGYLLKILMITIVFSMGSLSAKCFAFSKNKDTKVCVDGNNNSARKKAQDVCKSKSGSDCGNITGYSGECKDNGKIKCLDASGKEGKSLKSN
;
A
#
# COMPACT_ATOMS: atom_id res chain seq x y z
N MET A 1 -39.48 25.13 -24.44
CA MET A 1 -38.89 24.22 -25.44
C MET A 1 -37.45 23.97 -25.01
N GLY A 2 -37.15 22.89 -24.28
CA GLY A 2 -37.14 21.51 -24.77
C GLY A 2 -35.73 21.25 -25.32
N TYR A 3 -34.93 20.26 -24.91
CA TYR A 3 -35.15 18.94 -24.36
C TYR A 3 -33.91 18.61 -23.51
N LEU A 4 -34.10 18.13 -22.28
CA LEU A 4 -33.82 16.74 -21.94
C LEU A 4 -32.40 16.26 -22.30
N LEU A 5 -31.69 15.87 -21.23
CA LEU A 5 -31.15 14.52 -21.11
C LEU A 5 -29.98 14.16 -22.04
N LYS A 6 -28.77 14.22 -21.48
CA LYS A 6 -27.84 13.08 -21.53
C LYS A 6 -26.82 13.19 -20.40
N ILE A 7 -27.26 12.65 -19.27
CA ILE A 7 -26.42 12.12 -18.20
C ILE A 7 -25.34 11.25 -18.85
N LEU A 8 -24.08 11.70 -18.87
CA LEU A 8 -22.93 10.81 -18.99
C LEU A 8 -22.37 10.62 -17.59
N MET A 9 -23.13 9.85 -16.80
CA MET A 9 -22.63 9.13 -15.64
C MET A 9 -21.50 8.21 -16.12
N ILE A 10 -20.26 8.69 -16.05
CA ILE A 10 -19.11 7.80 -15.97
C ILE A 10 -19.11 7.28 -14.53
N THR A 11 -19.99 6.30 -14.28
CA THR A 11 -19.85 5.42 -13.12
C THR A 11 -18.60 4.61 -13.36
N ILE A 12 -17.47 5.13 -12.87
CA ILE A 12 -16.28 4.31 -12.66
C ILE A 12 -16.68 3.37 -11.54
N VAL A 13 -17.20 2.20 -11.91
CA VAL A 13 -17.31 1.06 -11.01
C VAL A 13 -15.87 0.66 -10.74
N PHE A 14 -15.25 1.33 -9.77
CA PHE A 14 -14.12 0.76 -9.06
C PHE A 14 -14.69 -0.47 -8.36
N SER A 15 -14.54 -1.61 -9.03
CA SER A 15 -14.65 -2.92 -8.42
C SER A 15 -13.72 -2.90 -7.21
N MET A 16 -14.29 -2.59 -6.04
CA MET A 16 -13.73 -2.88 -4.74
C MET A 16 -13.72 -4.40 -4.62
N GLY A 17 -12.85 -5.05 -5.40
CA GLY A 17 -12.29 -6.31 -4.96
C GLY A 17 -11.72 -6.00 -3.59
N SER A 18 -12.14 -6.76 -2.59
CA SER A 18 -11.54 -6.83 -1.27
C SER A 18 -10.05 -7.16 -1.45
N LEU A 19 -9.28 -6.14 -1.79
CA LEU A 19 -7.85 -6.17 -1.95
C LEU A 19 -7.35 -6.29 -0.54
N SER A 20 -7.16 -7.54 -0.10
CA SER A 20 -6.53 -7.81 1.18
C SER A 20 -5.21 -7.04 1.18
N ALA A 21 -5.16 -5.93 1.90
CA ALA A 21 -3.98 -5.10 1.94
C ALA A 21 -2.85 -5.98 2.51
N LYS A 22 -1.60 -5.66 2.18
CA LYS A 22 -0.47 -6.38 2.74
C LYS A 22 0.63 -5.43 3.15
N CYS A 23 1.14 -5.68 4.35
CA CYS A 23 2.33 -5.07 4.89
C CYS A 23 3.55 -5.86 4.45
N PHE A 24 4.27 -5.35 3.46
CA PHE A 24 5.44 -5.98 2.87
C PHE A 24 6.69 -5.69 3.68
N ALA A 25 7.50 -6.72 3.90
CA ALA A 25 8.83 -6.63 4.50
C ALA A 25 9.91 -6.76 3.41
N PHE A 26 11.08 -6.14 3.63
CA PHE A 26 12.13 -6.06 2.62
C PHE A 26 13.43 -6.73 3.06
N SER A 27 14.27 -7.11 2.09
CA SER A 27 15.50 -7.86 2.34
C SER A 27 16.64 -7.00 2.89
N LYS A 28 16.79 -5.77 2.38
CA LYS A 28 17.86 -4.84 2.80
C LYS A 28 17.43 -3.91 3.93
N ASN A 29 16.12 -3.68 4.08
CA ASN A 29 15.57 -2.88 5.16
C ASN A 29 14.50 -3.70 5.92
N LYS A 30 14.97 -4.49 6.89
CA LYS A 30 14.14 -5.41 7.69
C LYS A 30 13.35 -4.67 8.77
N ASP A 31 13.81 -3.48 9.14
CA ASP A 31 13.22 -2.62 10.16
C ASP A 31 12.10 -1.75 9.61
N THR A 32 11.75 -1.87 8.33
CA THR A 32 10.66 -1.12 7.69
C THR A 32 9.69 -2.08 7.01
N LYS A 33 8.40 -1.87 7.24
CA LYS A 33 7.32 -2.54 6.52
C LYS A 33 6.41 -1.52 5.89
N VAL A 34 5.97 -1.78 4.66
CA VAL A 34 5.05 -0.88 3.94
C VAL A 34 3.74 -1.61 3.66
N CYS A 35 2.64 -1.09 4.16
CA CYS A 35 1.29 -1.60 3.97
C CYS A 35 0.66 -0.95 2.74
N VAL A 36 0.31 -1.77 1.74
CA VAL A 36 -0.36 -1.33 0.52
C VAL A 36 -1.52 -2.27 0.23
N ASP A 37 -2.64 -1.74 -0.27
CA ASP A 37 -3.76 -2.54 -0.75
C ASP A 37 -3.34 -3.52 -1.86
N GLY A 38 -3.68 -4.80 -1.66
CA GLY A 38 -3.40 -5.89 -2.59
C GLY A 38 -2.04 -6.59 -2.43
N ASN A 39 -1.84 -7.62 -3.26
CA ASN A 39 -0.62 -8.44 -3.30
C ASN A 39 -0.04 -8.60 -4.73
N ASN A 40 -0.60 -7.86 -5.69
CA ASN A 40 -0.18 -7.94 -7.08
C ASN A 40 1.18 -7.24 -7.29
N ASN A 41 1.74 -7.40 -8.49
CA ASN A 41 3.04 -6.81 -8.84
C ASN A 41 3.04 -5.27 -8.69
N SER A 42 1.89 -4.62 -8.91
CA SER A 42 1.73 -3.18 -8.71
C SER A 42 1.87 -2.78 -7.24
N ALA A 43 1.16 -3.46 -6.32
CA ALA A 43 1.27 -3.21 -4.88
C ALA A 43 2.69 -3.43 -4.36
N ARG A 44 3.36 -4.49 -4.85
CA ARG A 44 4.76 -4.80 -4.52
C ARG A 44 5.71 -3.69 -4.95
N LYS A 45 5.60 -3.22 -6.20
CA LYS A 45 6.40 -2.10 -6.71
C LYS A 45 6.14 -0.83 -5.90
N LYS A 46 4.88 -0.51 -5.62
CA LYS A 46 4.51 0.65 -4.81
C LYS A 46 5.13 0.59 -3.41
N ALA A 47 5.08 -0.58 -2.76
CA ALA A 47 5.69 -0.77 -1.45
C ALA A 47 7.22 -0.54 -1.48
N GLN A 48 7.91 -1.05 -2.51
CA GLN A 48 9.34 -0.81 -2.70
C GLN A 48 9.67 0.67 -2.94
N ASP A 49 8.88 1.37 -3.75
CA ASP A 49 9.05 2.79 -4.03
C ASP A 49 8.89 3.66 -2.78
N VAL A 50 7.87 3.37 -1.97
CA VAL A 50 7.63 4.06 -0.69
C VAL A 50 8.79 3.82 0.27
N CYS A 51 9.25 2.57 0.40
CA CYS A 51 10.39 2.25 1.25
C CYS A 51 11.65 2.99 0.79
N LYS A 52 11.95 2.96 -0.52
CA LYS A 52 13.09 3.67 -1.09
C LYS A 52 13.03 5.17 -0.86
N SER A 53 11.86 5.77 -1.06
CA SER A 53 11.63 7.21 -0.86
C SER A 53 11.82 7.64 0.59
N LYS A 54 11.50 6.76 1.55
CA LYS A 54 11.58 7.07 2.99
C LYS A 54 12.94 6.74 3.60
N SER A 55 13.59 5.69 3.13
CA SER A 55 14.90 5.27 3.61
C SER A 55 16.06 5.92 2.85
N GLY A 56 15.80 6.58 1.72
CA GLY A 56 16.83 7.17 0.86
C GLY A 56 17.74 6.14 0.18
N SER A 57 17.36 4.86 0.18
CA SER A 57 18.16 3.74 -0.31
C SER A 57 17.28 2.59 -0.78
N ASP A 58 17.81 1.75 -1.65
CA ASP A 58 17.10 0.56 -2.13
C ASP A 58 16.81 -0.42 -0.99
N CYS A 59 15.53 -0.66 -0.72
CA CYS A 59 15.09 -1.61 0.31
C CYS A 59 15.23 -3.08 -0.13
N GLY A 60 15.52 -3.34 -1.41
CA GLY A 60 15.72 -4.66 -1.97
C GLY A 60 14.41 -5.39 -2.27
N ASN A 61 14.49 -6.72 -2.32
CA ASN A 61 13.36 -7.57 -2.66
C ASN A 61 12.41 -7.70 -1.46
N ILE A 62 11.13 -7.91 -1.76
CA ILE A 62 10.14 -8.27 -0.74
C ILE A 62 10.42 -9.68 -0.26
N THR A 63 10.60 -9.85 1.04
CA THR A 63 10.92 -11.13 1.69
C THR A 63 9.70 -11.80 2.30
N GLY A 64 8.65 -11.02 2.57
CA GLY A 64 7.44 -11.53 3.17
C GLY A 64 6.36 -10.45 3.24
N TYR A 65 5.19 -10.86 3.69
CA TYR A 65 4.06 -9.97 3.89
C TYR A 65 3.24 -10.38 5.12
N SER A 66 2.54 -9.42 5.70
CA SER A 66 1.69 -9.58 6.88
C SER A 66 0.36 -8.88 6.63
N GLY A 67 -0.73 -9.35 7.24
CA GLY A 67 -2.01 -8.62 7.28
C GLY A 67 -2.01 -7.46 8.29
N GLU A 68 -0.95 -7.31 9.07
CA GLU A 68 -0.80 -6.22 10.01
C GLU A 68 0.66 -5.82 10.16
N CYS A 69 0.89 -4.57 10.53
CA CYS A 69 2.15 -4.05 10.97
C CYS A 69 1.94 -3.30 12.28
N LYS A 70 2.70 -3.66 13.30
CA LYS A 70 2.74 -2.96 14.57
C LYS A 70 4.14 -2.40 14.78
N ASP A 71 4.20 -1.10 15.00
CA ASP A 71 5.43 -0.46 15.42
C ASP A 71 5.76 -0.92 16.84
N ASN A 72 7.00 -1.36 17.03
CA ASN A 72 7.51 -1.81 18.33
C ASN A 72 8.92 -1.25 18.58
N GLY A 73 9.21 -0.05 18.05
CA GLY A 73 10.53 0.59 18.09
C GLY A 73 11.62 -0.06 17.21
N LYS A 74 11.45 -1.32 16.81
CA LYS A 74 12.33 -2.05 15.87
C LYS A 74 11.79 -2.14 14.44
N ILE A 75 10.47 -2.06 14.29
CA ILE A 75 9.80 -2.13 12.99
C ILE A 75 9.04 -0.84 12.81
N LYS A 76 9.35 -0.08 11.76
CA LYS A 76 8.59 1.08 11.31
C LYS A 76 7.53 0.63 10.33
N CYS A 77 6.28 1.00 10.60
CA CYS A 77 5.17 0.71 9.71
C CYS A 77 4.81 1.93 8.89
N LEU A 78 4.87 1.80 7.56
CA LEU A 78 4.55 2.84 6.61
C LEU A 78 3.28 2.47 5.85
N ASP A 79 2.40 3.44 5.62
CA ASP A 79 1.28 3.32 4.68
C ASP A 79 1.76 3.44 3.22
N ALA A 80 0.87 3.16 2.26
CA ALA A 80 1.07 3.36 0.83
C ALA A 80 1.46 4.80 0.42
N SER A 81 1.26 5.78 1.30
CA SER A 81 1.69 7.17 1.14
C SER A 81 3.05 7.48 1.79
N GLY A 82 3.68 6.49 2.44
CA GLY A 82 4.91 6.66 3.20
C GLY A 82 4.74 7.40 4.53
N LYS A 83 3.52 7.43 5.08
CA LYS A 83 3.25 7.95 6.42
C LYS A 83 3.48 6.85 7.46
N GLU A 84 4.15 7.18 8.55
CA GLU A 84 4.36 6.27 9.67
C GLU A 84 3.05 6.06 10.45
N GLY A 85 2.77 4.83 10.83
CA GLY A 85 1.62 4.47 11.65
C GLY A 85 2.06 3.53 12.78
N LYS A 86 1.52 3.71 13.99
CA LYS A 86 1.85 2.81 15.12
C LYS A 86 1.28 1.40 14.96
N SER A 87 0.16 1.30 14.27
CA SER A 87 -0.52 0.04 13.98
C SER A 87 -1.27 0.22 12.66
N LEU A 88 -0.81 -0.47 11.63
CA LEU A 88 -1.45 -0.53 10.34
C LEU A 88 -2.03 -1.92 10.17
N LYS A 89 -3.34 -2.00 10.02
CA LYS A 89 -4.01 -3.24 9.65
C LYS A 89 -4.33 -3.20 8.18
N SER A 90 -4.05 -4.30 7.53
CA SER A 90 -4.63 -4.59 6.25
C SER A 90 -5.95 -5.32 6.43
N ASN A 91 -7.02 -4.73 5.90
CA ASN A 91 -8.27 -5.46 5.66
C ASN A 91 -8.07 -6.46 4.54
#